data_AF-A0A941RNR8-F1
#
_entry.id   AF-A0A941RNR8-F1
#
_cell.length_a   1.000
_cell.length_b   1.000
_cell.length_c   1.000
_cell.angle_alpha   90.00
_cell.angle_beta   90.00
_cell.angle_gamma   90.00
#
_symmetry.space_group_name_H-M   'P 1'
#
loop_
_entity.id
_entity.type
_entity.pdbx_description
1 polymer ?
#
loop_
_entity_poly.entity_id
_entity_poly.type
_entity_poly.pdbx_seq_one_letter_code
_entity_poly.pdbx_strand_id
1 'polypeptide(L)' 'MPPVIFLAIVGAAGLAGYRLLASLARQGQAAREQEARMRRATAPVRDLGNLEWDETAGVYRPRQQRDN' A
#
# COMPACT_ATOMS: atom_id res chain seq x y z
N MET A 1 -45.92 20.49 0.59
CA MET A 1 -45.03 19.35 0.85
C MET A 1 -44.40 18.66 -0.39
N PRO A 2 -44.68 18.97 -1.68
CA PRO A 2 -44.04 18.24 -2.80
C PRO A 2 -42.54 18.50 -3.06
N PRO A 3 -41.96 19.70 -2.81
CA PRO A 3 -40.56 19.96 -3.21
C PRO A 3 -39.53 19.22 -2.35
N VAL A 4 -39.85 18.93 -1.09
CA VAL A 4 -38.96 18.20 -0.17
C VAL A 4 -38.79 16.74 -0.56
N ILE A 5 -39.85 16.11 -1.10
CA ILE A 5 -39.80 14.72 -1.58
C ILE A 5 -38.90 14.64 -2.81
N PHE A 6 -39.03 15.60 -3.73
CA PHE A 6 -38.19 15.65 -4.93
C PHE A 6 -36.71 15.84 -4.58
N LEU A 7 -36.42 16.73 -3.63
CA LEU A 7 -35.07 16.95 -3.12
C LEU A 7 -34.49 15.69 -2.46
N ALA A 8 -35.30 14.98 -1.67
CA ALA A 8 -34.88 13.73 -1.03
C ALA A 8 -34.55 12.64 -2.06
N ILE A 9 -35.37 12.51 -3.11
CA ILE A 9 -35.15 11.54 -4.19
C ILE A 9 -33.88 11.88 -4.97
N VAL A 10 -33.69 13.14 -5.36
CA VAL A 10 -32.48 13.59 -6.09
C VAL A 10 -31.23 13.43 -5.23
N GLY A 11 -31.30 13.78 -3.95
CA GLY A 11 -30.20 13.60 -3.01
C GLY A 11 -29.82 12.13 -2.81
N ALA A 12 -30.82 11.25 -2.65
CA ALA A 12 -30.60 9.82 -2.51
C ALA A 12 -30.01 9.19 -3.78
N ALA A 13 -30.53 9.56 -4.96
CA ALA A 13 -30.03 9.10 -6.24
C ALA A 13 -28.58 9.58 -6.50
N GLY A 14 -28.30 10.85 -6.22
CA GLY A 14 -26.95 11.41 -6.34
C GLY A 14 -25.95 10.75 -5.39
N LEU A 15 -26.33 10.54 -4.13
CA LEU A 15 -25.46 9.89 -3.15
C LEU A 15 -25.18 8.42 -3.50
N ALA A 16 -26.21 7.68 -3.92
CA ALA A 16 -26.06 6.28 -4.34
C ALA A 16 -25.16 6.15 -5.58
N GLY A 17 -25.38 7.01 -6.59
CA GLY A 17 -24.54 7.06 -7.78
C GLY A 17 -23.09 7.43 -7.47
N TYR A 18 -22.88 8.44 -6.62
CA TYR A 18 -21.53 8.83 -6.18
C TYR A 18 -20.83 7.71 -5.41
N ARG A 19 -21.50 7.03 -4.48
CA ARG A 19 -20.91 5.91 -3.72
C ARG A 19 -20.51 4.75 -4.64
N LEU A 20 -21.34 4.41 -5.63
CA LEU A 20 -21.03 3.37 -6.61
C LEU A 20 -19.81 3.76 -7.44
N LEU A 21 -19.78 4.98 -7.99
CA LEU A 21 -18.66 5.45 -8.80
C LEU A 21 -17.35 5.55 -7.98
N ALA A 22 -17.44 6.00 -6.73
CA ALA A 22 -16.31 6.04 -5.81
C ALA A 22 -15.79 4.64 -5.46
N SER A 23 -16.67 3.64 -5.34
CA SER A 23 -16.26 2.25 -5.10
C SER A 23 -15.52 1.65 -6.29
N LEU A 24 -15.98 1.89 -7.53
CA LEU A 24 -15.28 1.50 -8.76
C LEU A 24 -13.91 2.18 -8.88
N ALA A 25 -13.83 3.48 -8.60
CA ALA A 25 -12.57 4.21 -8.60
C ALA A 25 -11.57 3.66 -7.57
N ARG A 26 -12.05 3.28 -6.37
CA ARG A 26 -11.22 2.67 -5.33
C ARG A 26 -10.76 1.26 -5.71
N GLN A 27 -11.58 0.46 -6.37
CA GLN A 27 -11.18 -0.89 -6.84
C GLN A 27 -10.00 -0.81 -7.83
N GLY A 28 -10.01 0.16 -8.74
CA GLY A 28 -8.90 0.38 -9.68
C GLY A 28 -7.59 0.80 -9.01
N GLN A 29 -7.66 1.55 -7.90
CA GLN A 29 -6.47 1.93 -7.13
C GLN A 29 -6.00 0.82 -6.19
N ALA A 30 -6.92 0.10 -5.55
CA ALA A 30 -6.60 -1.02 -4.67
C ALA A 30 -5.89 -2.17 -5.40
N ALA A 31 -6.27 -2.45 -6.65
CA ALA A 31 -5.57 -3.45 -7.48
C ALA A 31 -4.11 -3.06 -7.74
N ARG A 32 -3.84 -1.77 -8.04
CA ARG A 32 -2.49 -1.25 -8.26
C ARG A 32 -1.65 -1.26 -6.99
N GLU A 33 -2.25 -0.93 -5.84
CA GLU A 33 -1.55 -0.98 -4.55
C GLU A 33 -1.25 -2.41 -4.10
N GLN A 34 -2.16 -3.37 -4.32
CA GLN A 34 -1.92 -4.78 -4.03
C GLN A 34 -0.80 -5.35 -4.90
N GLU A 35 -0.78 -5.02 -6.19
CA GLU A 35 0.29 -5.45 -7.09
C GLU A 35 1.64 -4.85 -6.68
N ALA A 36 1.69 -3.57 -6.28
CA ALA A 36 2.90 -2.93 -5.76
C ALA A 36 3.37 -3.55 -4.43
N ARG A 37 2.45 -3.95 -3.55
CA ARG A 37 2.80 -4.67 -2.29
C ARG A 37 3.31 -6.07 -2.57
N MET A 38 2.68 -6.82 -3.48
CA MET A 38 3.15 -8.14 -3.89
C MET A 38 4.53 -8.07 -4.55
N ARG A 39 4.77 -7.09 -5.44
CA ARG A 39 6.10 -6.87 -6.03
C ARG A 39 7.18 -6.52 -5.00
N ARG A 40 6.84 -5.80 -3.92
CA ARG A 40 7.77 -5.57 -2.79
C ARG A 40 7.98 -6.82 -1.94
N ALA A 41 6.96 -7.66 -1.77
CA ALA A 41 7.08 -8.92 -1.03
C ALA A 41 7.88 -9.98 -1.80
N THR A 42 7.85 -9.96 -3.14
CA THR A 42 8.62 -10.85 -4.02
C THR A 42 9.99 -10.26 -4.40
N ALA A 43 10.28 -9.02 -4.01
CA ALA A 43 11.64 -8.50 -4.15
C ALA A 43 12.57 -9.38 -3.30
N PRO A 44 13.69 -9.90 -3.86
CA PRO A 44 14.63 -10.66 -3.08
C PRO A 44 15.07 -9.79 -1.90
N VAL A 45 14.85 -10.28 -0.68
CA VAL A 45 15.32 -9.63 0.54
C VAL A 45 16.83 -9.49 0.38
N ARG A 46 17.27 -8.29 0.02
CA ARG A 46 18.68 -7.99 -0.18
C ARG A 46 19.34 -8.22 1.15
N ASP A 47 20.14 -9.28 1.25
CA ASP A 47 20.91 -9.58 2.44
C ASP A 47 21.88 -8.41 2.64
N LEU A 48 21.59 -7.59 3.66
CA LEU A 48 22.37 -6.39 3.98
C LEU A 48 23.70 -6.73 4.68
N GLY A 49 24.02 -8.02 4.78
CA GLY A 49 25.18 -8.50 5.50
C GLY A 49 24.93 -8.44 7.01
N ASN A 50 25.35 -9.47 7.73
CA ASN A 50 25.30 -9.44 9.18
C ASN A 50 26.46 -8.59 9.72
N LEU A 51 26.20 -7.74 10.72
CA LEU A 51 27.23 -6.96 11.39
C LEU A 51 27.77 -7.78 12.56
N GLU A 52 29.06 -8.10 12.55
CA GLU A 52 29.72 -8.78 13.66
C GLU A 52 30.42 -7.77 14.55
N TRP A 53 30.24 -7.92 15.86
CA TRP A 53 30.94 -7.11 16.85
C TRP A 53 32.40 -7.56 16.92
N ASP A 54 33.33 -6.65 16.62
CA ASP A 54 34.77 -6.90 16.78
C ASP A 54 35.21 -6.36 18.15
N GLU A 55 35.41 -7.26 19.12
CA GLU A 55 35.83 -6.92 20.48
C GLU A 55 37.20 -6.22 20.53
N THR A 56 38.06 -6.49 19.55
CA THR A 56 39.40 -5.91 19.45
C THR A 56 39.37 -4.45 19.00
N ALA A 57 38.44 -4.11 18.11
CA ALA A 57 38.30 -2.79 17.55
C ALA A 57 37.20 -1.94 18.22
N GLY A 58 36.35 -2.56 19.06
CA GLY A 58 35.24 -1.89 19.73
C GLY A 58 34.18 -1.34 18.78
N VAL A 59 34.10 -1.89 17.56
CA VAL A 59 33.21 -1.43 16.49
C VAL A 59 32.54 -2.61 15.79
N TYR A 60 31.33 -2.41 15.29
CA TYR A 60 30.66 -3.36 14.42
C TYR A 60 31.31 -3.35 13.03
N ARG A 61 31.75 -4.51 12.55
CA ARG A 61 32.30 -4.68 11.20
C ARG A 61 31.31 -5.44 10.31
N PRO A 62 31.16 -5.04 9.05
CA PRO A 62 30.37 -5.81 8.09
C PRO A 62 31.04 -7.15 7.82
N ARG A 63 30.31 -8.25 7.97
CA ARG A 63 30.77 -9.58 7.58
C ARG A 63 30.98 -9.57 6.07
N GLN A 64 32.20 -9.85 5.60
CA GLN A 64 32.53 -9.86 4.17
C GLN A 64 31.54 -10.76 3.42
N GLN A 65 30.70 -10.15 2.60
CA GLN A 65 29.87 -10.86 1.64
C GLN A 65 30.84 -11.49 0.63
N ARG A 66 31.06 -12.79 0.74
CA ARG A 66 31.78 -13.56 -0.29
C ARG A 66 30.85 -13.59 -1.51
N ASP A 67 31.07 -12.66 -2.41
CA ASP A 67 30.51 -12.71 -3.76
C ASP A 67 31.00 -14.01 -4.41
N ASN A 68 30.07 -14.91 -4.73
CA ASN A 68 30.31 -16.08 -5.56
C ASN A 68 29.43 -16.00 -6.81
#